data_AF-A0A255H135-F1
#
_entry.id   AF-A0A255H135-F1
#
_cell.length_a   1.000
_cell.length_b   1.000
_cell.length_c   1.000
_cell.angle_alpha   90.00
_cell.angle_beta   90.00
_cell.angle_gamma   90.00
#
_symmetry.space_group_name_H-M   'P 1'
#
loop_
_entity.id
_entity.type
_entity.pdbx_description
1 polymer ?
#
loop_
_entity_poly.entity_id
_entity_poly.type
_entity_poly.pdbx_seq_one_letter_code
_entity_poly.pdbx_strand_id
1 'polypeptide(L)'
;MDMSQAERLLRAEVDARLAALQQYQSAGAERQRAEAALTAATAAEASAWAALESAGWTSTQLRQLDVTRPGGKPRTRRKPKSAKPAQASPEDRAANES
;
A
#
# COMPACT_ATOMS: atom_id res chain seq x y z
N MET A 1 -21.38 -23.57 48.61
CA MET A 1 -20.57 -22.76 47.67
C MET A 1 -19.95 -21.64 48.48
N ASP A 2 -18.62 -21.59 48.55
CA ASP A 2 -17.91 -20.56 49.31
C ASP A 2 -18.07 -19.21 48.62
N MET A 3 -18.72 -18.25 49.28
CA MET A 3 -18.93 -16.90 48.74
C MET A 3 -17.62 -16.25 48.27
N SER A 4 -16.49 -16.58 48.90
CA SER A 4 -15.16 -16.09 48.53
C SER A 4 -14.67 -16.52 47.14
N GLN A 5 -15.15 -17.64 46.60
CA GLN A 5 -14.78 -18.07 45.25
C GLN A 5 -15.60 -17.32 44.20
N ALA A 6 -16.89 -17.10 44.45
CA ALA A 6 -17.75 -16.32 43.57
C ALA A 6 -17.27 -14.85 43.47
N GLU A 7 -16.88 -14.23 44.59
CA GLU A 7 -16.33 -12.88 44.61
C GLU A 7 -15.02 -12.75 43.83
N ARG A 8 -14.13 -13.74 43.93
CA ARG A 8 -12.87 -13.75 43.18
C ARG A 8 -13.09 -13.84 41.68
N LEU A 9 -14.03 -14.69 41.24
CA LEU A 9 -14.38 -14.81 39.82
C LEU A 9 -14.98 -13.52 39.29
N LEU A 10 -15.89 -12.91 40.06
CA LEU A 10 -16.53 -11.66 39.68
C LEU A 10 -15.51 -10.51 39.59
N ARG A 11 -14.55 -10.45 40.51
CA ARG A 11 -13.48 -9.46 40.48
C ARG A 11 -12.55 -9.65 39.28
N ALA A 12 -12.14 -10.89 39.00
CA ALA A 12 -11.31 -11.19 37.83
C ALA A 12 -12.01 -10.80 36.51
N GLU A 13 -13.32 -11.01 36.42
CA GLU A 13 -14.10 -10.63 35.24
C GLU A 13 -14.21 -9.10 35.09
N VAL A 14 -14.43 -8.38 36.20
CA VAL A 14 -14.42 -6.91 36.20
C VAL A 14 -13.05 -6.38 35.79
N ASP A 15 -11.96 -6.91 36.34
CA ASP A 15 -10.59 -6.51 36.00
C ASP A 15 -10.28 -6.75 34.53
N ALA A 16 -10.70 -7.90 33.98
CA ALA A 16 -10.54 -8.20 32.54
C ALA A 16 -11.30 -7.22 31.65
N ARG A 17 -12.55 -6.86 32.03
CA ARG A 17 -13.35 -5.87 31.29
C ARG A 17 -12.74 -4.47 31.36
N LEU A 18 -12.21 -4.08 32.52
CA LEU A 18 -11.50 -2.80 32.68
C LEU A 18 -10.24 -2.75 31.80
N ALA A 19 -9.44 -3.82 31.78
CA ALA A 19 -8.26 -3.92 30.92
C ALA A 19 -8.63 -3.82 29.43
N ALA A 20 -9.70 -4.52 28.99
CA ALA A 20 -10.19 -4.43 27.63
C ALA A 20 -10.65 -3.00 27.26
N LEU A 21 -11.33 -2.31 28.18
CA LEU A 21 -11.77 -0.93 27.98
C LEU A 21 -10.58 0.04 27.89
N GLN A 22 -9.55 -0.14 28.71
CA GLN A 22 -8.32 0.65 28.64
C GLN A 22 -7.59 0.44 27.30
N GLN A 23 -7.49 -0.81 26.84
CA GLN A 23 -6.92 -1.13 25.53
C GLN A 23 -7.71 -0.46 24.41
N TYR A 24 -9.05 -0.54 24.44
CA TYR A 24 -9.92 0.12 23.47
C TYR A 24 -9.69 1.64 23.44
N GLN A 25 -9.62 2.29 24.60
CA GLN A 25 -9.36 3.72 24.68
C GLN A 25 -7.99 4.09 24.10
N SER A 26 -6.95 3.32 24.43
CA SER A 26 -5.60 3.54 23.89
C SER A 26 -5.53 3.38 22.37
N ALA A 27 -6.20 2.35 21.83
CA ALA A 27 -6.30 2.12 20.39
C ALA A 27 -7.10 3.24 19.69
N GLY A 28 -8.15 3.73 20.33
CA GLY A 28 -8.93 4.87 19.84
C GLY A 28 -8.09 6.15 19.74
N ALA A 29 -7.31 6.45 20.78
CA ALA A 29 -6.40 7.60 20.77
C ALA A 29 -5.31 7.45 19.70
N GLU A 30 -4.74 6.25 19.54
CA GLU A 30 -3.76 5.99 18.49
C GLU A 30 -4.35 6.17 17.09
N ARG A 31 -5.57 5.68 16.86
CA ARG A 31 -6.28 5.87 15.59
C ARG A 31 -6.46 7.36 15.29
N GLN A 32 -6.89 8.16 16.26
CA GLN A 32 -7.05 9.60 16.08
C GLN A 32 -5.73 10.30 15.75
N ARG A 33 -4.63 9.91 16.42
CA ARG A 33 -3.29 10.42 16.11
C ARG A 33 -2.86 10.06 14.70
N ALA A 34 -3.08 8.81 14.27
CA ALA A 34 -2.76 8.35 12.92
C ALA A 34 -3.60 9.07 11.85
N GLU A 35 -4.89 9.29 12.09
CA GLU A 35 -5.78 10.06 11.20
C GLU A 35 -5.32 11.52 11.06
N ALA A 36 -4.93 12.15 12.17
CA ALA A 36 -4.38 13.51 12.16
C ALA A 36 -3.04 13.57 11.41
N ALA A 37 -2.15 12.61 11.63
CA ALA A 37 -0.87 12.50 10.93
C ALA A 37 -1.05 12.28 9.42
N LEU A 38 -2.01 11.43 9.03
CA LEU A 38 -2.37 11.20 7.63
C LEU A 38 -2.88 12.50 6.99
N THR A 39 -3.76 13.24 7.69
CA THR A 39 -4.29 14.52 7.21
C THR A 39 -3.19 15.57 7.04
N ALA A 40 -2.25 15.65 7.99
CA ALA A 40 -1.10 16.55 7.89
C ALA A 40 -0.19 16.17 6.71
N ALA A 41 0.08 14.87 6.52
CA ALA A 41 0.90 14.37 5.43
C ALA A 41 0.27 14.65 4.06
N THR A 42 -1.05 14.44 3.90
CA THR A 42 -1.76 14.73 2.65
C THR A 42 -1.82 16.22 2.34
N ALA A 43 -1.98 17.07 3.36
CA ALA A 43 -1.92 18.52 3.20
C ALA A 43 -0.51 18.99 2.78
N ALA A 44 0.54 18.45 3.41
CA ALA A 44 1.92 18.74 3.05
C ALA A 44 2.25 18.29 1.61
N GLU A 45 1.78 17.11 1.21
CA GLU A 45 1.86 16.63 -0.17
C GLU A 45 1.19 17.62 -1.13
N ALA A 46 -0.06 17.99 -0.88
CA ALA A 46 -0.80 18.91 -1.75
C ALA A 46 -0.10 20.26 -1.90
N SER A 47 0.44 20.80 -0.80
CA SER A 47 1.20 22.05 -0.80
C SER A 47 2.51 21.93 -1.60
N ALA A 48 3.26 20.83 -1.43
CA ALA A 48 4.48 20.60 -2.19
C ALA A 48 4.22 20.50 -3.69
N TRP A 49 3.16 19.79 -4.11
CA TRP A 49 2.79 19.72 -5.53
C TRP A 49 2.34 21.05 -6.08
N ALA A 50 1.54 21.83 -5.33
CA ALA A 50 1.14 23.17 -5.75
C ALA A 50 2.36 24.10 -5.91
N ALA A 51 3.36 24.00 -5.04
CA ALA A 51 4.61 24.75 -5.16
C ALA A 51 5.38 24.37 -6.44
N LEU A 52 5.50 23.08 -6.75
CA LEU A 52 6.14 22.60 -7.97
C LEU A 52 5.40 23.09 -9.23
N GLU A 53 4.07 23.03 -9.23
CA GLU A 53 3.23 23.54 -10.33
C GLU A 53 3.42 25.05 -10.52
N SER A 54 3.42 25.83 -9.43
CA SER A 54 3.65 27.29 -9.47
C SER A 54 5.05 27.67 -9.96
N ALA A 55 6.05 26.84 -9.67
CA ALA A 55 7.42 27.01 -10.16
C ALA A 55 7.61 26.51 -11.61
N GLY A 56 6.54 26.06 -12.27
CA GLY A 56 6.57 25.66 -13.68
C GLY A 56 7.22 24.31 -13.94
N TRP A 57 7.38 23.47 -12.91
CA TRP A 57 7.99 22.15 -13.06
C TRP A 57 7.08 21.22 -13.87
N THR A 58 7.63 20.66 -14.95
CA THR A 58 6.92 19.69 -15.79
C THR A 58 7.01 18.28 -15.21
N SER A 59 6.02 17.43 -15.49
CA SER A 59 6.03 16.03 -15.05
C SER A 59 7.20 15.20 -15.61
N THR A 60 7.90 15.69 -16.63
CA THR A 60 9.11 15.07 -17.18
C THR A 60 10.32 15.41 -16.31
N GLN A 61 10.48 16.67 -15.92
CA GLN A 61 11.57 17.12 -15.03
C GLN A 61 11.46 16.48 -13.64
N LEU A 62 10.25 16.37 -13.10
CA LEU A 62 10.04 15.72 -11.81
C LEU A 62 10.40 14.23 -11.84
N ARG A 63 10.11 13.54 -12.96
CA ARG A 63 10.53 12.15 -13.16
C ARG A 63 12.04 11.98 -13.33
N GLN A 64 12.74 12.96 -13.90
CA GLN A 64 14.20 12.95 -13.97
C GLN A 64 14.85 13.09 -12.59
N LEU A 65 14.13 13.68 -11.62
CA LEU A 65 14.54 13.80 -10.22
C LEU A 65 14.00 12.67 -9.34
N ASP A 66 13.44 11.60 -9.94
CA ASP A 66 12.76 10.51 -9.24
C ASP A 66 11.59 10.94 -8.33
N VAL A 67 11.07 12.16 -8.51
CA VAL A 67 9.90 12.68 -7.80
C VAL A 67 8.64 12.25 -8.55
N THR A 68 7.90 11.31 -7.97
CA THR A 68 6.62 10.82 -8.51
C THR A 68 5.48 11.11 -7.56
N ARG A 69 4.35 11.59 -8.10
CA ARG A 69 3.15 11.84 -7.29
C ARG A 69 2.62 10.53 -6.69
N PRO A 70 2.50 10.44 -5.35
CA PRO A 70 1.83 9.31 -4.70
C PRO A 70 0.45 9.05 -5.31
N GLY A 71 0.09 7.79 -5.53
CA GLY A 71 -1.18 7.40 -6.15
C GLY A 71 -1.24 7.52 -7.68
N GLY A 72 -0.21 8.06 -8.34
CA GLY A 72 -0.05 7.98 -9.78
C GLY A 72 0.18 6.54 -10.21
N LYS A 73 -0.85 5.86 -10.74
CA LYS A 73 -0.72 4.49 -11.27
C LYS A 73 0.50 4.42 -12.19
N PRO A 74 1.46 3.50 -11.95
CA PRO A 74 2.55 3.27 -12.88
C PRO A 74 1.94 2.98 -14.24
N ARG A 75 2.21 3.84 -15.23
CA ARG A 75 1.70 3.65 -16.58
C ARG A 75 2.34 2.36 -17.09
N THR A 76 1.56 1.29 -17.18
CA THR A 76 2.05 -0.01 -17.62
C THR A 76 2.73 0.15 -18.97
N ARG A 77 4.04 -0.07 -18.98
CA ARG A 77 4.86 0.00 -20.18
C ARG A 77 4.32 -1.07 -21.13
N ARG A 78 3.59 -0.66 -22.17
CA ARG A 78 3.04 -1.59 -23.18
C ARG A 78 4.20 -2.41 -23.73
N LYS A 79 4.23 -3.71 -23.43
CA LYS A 79 5.22 -4.62 -24.02
C LYS A 79 5.00 -4.62 -25.54
N PRO A 80 6.06 -4.49 -26.36
CA PRO A 80 5.93 -4.64 -27.80
C PRO A 80 5.43 -6.06 -28.10
N LYS A 81 4.39 -6.13 -28.92
CA LYS A 81 3.73 -7.37 -29.34
C LYS A 81 4.75 -8.18 -30.15
N SER A 82 5.29 -9.25 -29.59
CA SER A 82 6.20 -10.16 -30.30
C SER A 82 5.59 -10.56 -31.63
N ALA A 83 6.34 -10.34 -32.70
CA ALA A 83 5.99 -10.77 -34.04
C ALA A 83 5.84 -12.30 -34.07
N LYS A 84 4.79 -12.74 -34.76
CA LYS A 84 4.40 -14.14 -34.98
C LYS A 84 5.55 -14.87 -35.69
N PRO A 85 6.03 -16.04 -35.23
CA PRO A 85 6.99 -16.82 -35.99
C PRO A 85 6.29 -17.45 -37.20
N ALA A 86 6.83 -17.19 -38.40
CA ALA A 86 6.46 -17.88 -39.62
C ALA A 86 6.92 -19.35 -39.50
N GLN A 87 5.99 -20.29 -39.47
CA GLN A 87 6.32 -21.71 -39.71
C GLN A 87 6.71 -21.84 -41.18
N ALA A 88 8.00 -22.07 -41.42
CA ALA A 88 8.49 -22.54 -42.71
C ALA A 88 8.00 -23.99 -42.92
N SER A 89 7.46 -24.24 -44.12
CA SER A 89 7.00 -25.55 -44.57
C SER A 89 8.12 -26.60 -44.57
N PRO A 90 7.84 -27.88 -44.25
CA PRO A 90 8.83 -28.94 -44.28
C PRO A 90 8.85 -29.60 -45.67
N GLU A 91 9.66 -29.09 -46.59
CA GLU A 91 9.93 -29.81 -47.86
C GLU A 91 11.41 -29.99 -48.21
N ASP A 92 12.36 -29.54 -47.39
CA ASP A 92 13.79 -29.70 -47.70
C ASP A 92 14.56 -30.41 -46.57
N ARG A 93 14.50 -31.76 -46.54
CA ARG A 93 15.63 -32.59 -46.07
C ARG A 93 15.49 -34.11 -46.32
N ALA A 94 15.06 -34.50 -47.52
CA ALA A 94 15.28 -35.87 -48.01
C ALA A 94 16.54 -35.88 -48.90
N ALA A 95 17.71 -35.63 -48.31
CA ALA A 95 19.01 -35.85 -48.93
C ALA A 95 20.12 -35.59 -47.89
N ASN A 96 20.48 -36.61 -47.10
CA ASN A 96 21.89 -36.90 -46.79
C ASN A 96 22.03 -38.20 -45.98
N GLU A 97 22.85 -39.12 -46.50
CA GLU A 97 23.89 -39.91 -45.80
C GLU A 97 23.51 -40.65 -44.50
N SER A 98 23.74 -41.96 -44.32
CA SER A 98 24.57 -42.97 -44.99
C SER A 98 24.11 -44.36 -44.54
#